data_AF-A0A947S9N8-F1
#
_entry.id   AF-A0A947S9N8-F1
#
_cell.length_a   1.000
_cell.length_b   1.000
_cell.length_c   1.000
_cell.angle_alpha   90.00
_cell.angle_beta   90.00
_cell.angle_gamma   90.00
#
_symmetry.space_group_name_H-M   'P 1'
#
loop_
_entity.id
_entity.type
_entity.pdbx_description
1 polymer ?
#
loop_
_entity_poly.entity_id
_entity_poly.type
_entity_poly.pdbx_seq_one_letter_code
_entity_poly.pdbx_strand_id
1 'polypeptide(L)' 'LGIVGSLALVMFIYGGFMWMMAGGNAERVQKGKDTLVWAALGLVIIFSSYALVRFVLKAIGAE' A
#
# COMPACT_ATOMS: atom_id res chain seq x y z
N LEU A 1 9.54 11.73 2.89
CA LEU A 1 8.94 10.45 3.36
C LEU A 1 7.52 10.62 3.93
N GLY A 2 7.24 11.70 4.69
CA GLY A 2 5.93 11.89 5.35
C GLY A 2 4.71 11.87 4.41
N ILE A 3 4.77 12.54 3.26
CA ILE A 3 3.61 12.68 2.38
C ILE A 3 3.18 11.34 1.74
N VAL A 4 4.15 10.52 1.30
CA VAL A 4 3.88 9.22 0.66
C VAL A 4 3.36 8.20 1.68
N GLY A 5 3.93 8.18 2.89
CA GLY A 5 3.46 7.31 3.98
C GLY A 5 2.03 7.66 4.43
N SER A 6 1.71 8.96 4.54
CA SER A 6 0.37 9.42 4.89
C SER A 6 -0.68 9.05 3.83
N LEU A 7 -0.36 9.19 2.54
CA LEU A 7 -1.23 8.78 1.43
C LEU A 7 -1.51 7.26 1.44
N ALA A 8 -0.49 6.45 1.70
CA ALA A 8 -0.64 4.99 1.81
C ALA A 8 -1.56 4.61 2.99
N LEU A 9 -1.43 5.30 4.13
CA LEU A 9 -2.29 5.12 5.31
C LEU A 9 -3.76 5.43 5.02
N VAL A 10 -4.04 6.53 4.32
CA VAL A 10 -5.41 6.93 3.94
C VAL A 10 -6.07 5.87 3.05
N MET A 11 -5.35 5.34 2.06
CA MET A 11 -5.85 4.27 1.20
C MET A 11 -6.12 2.97 1.98
N PHE A 12 -5.28 2.65 2.97
CA PHE A 12 -5.46 1.49 3.85
C PHE A 12 -6.74 1.62 4.70
N ILE A 13 -6.98 2.80 5.27
CA ILE A 13 -8.17 3.09 6.08
C ILE A 13 -9.44 2.97 5.22
N TYR A 14 -9.42 3.51 4.00
CA TYR A 14 -10.55 3.44 3.09
C TYR A 14 -10.89 2.00 2.68
N GLY A 15 -9.88 1.20 2.34
CA GLY A 15 -10.05 -0.22 2.02
C GLY A 15 -10.56 -1.04 3.20
N GLY A 16 -10.03 -0.77 4.41
CA GLY A 16 -10.48 -1.42 5.65
C GLY A 16 -11.94 -1.10 5.98
N PHE A 17 -12.36 0.16 5.87
CA PHE A 17 -13.75 0.57 6.10
C PHE A 17 -14.71 -0.05 5.09
N MET A 18 -14.32 -0.13 3.82
CA MET A 18 -15.13 -0.78 2.79
C MET A 18 -15.31 -2.29 3.05
N TRP A 19 -14.27 -2.96 3.55
CA TRP A 19 -14.35 -4.36 3.93
C TRP A 19 -15.24 -4.58 5.16
N MET A 20 -15.10 -3.74 6.20
CA MET A 20 -15.91 -3.82 7.42
C MET A 20 -17.40 -3.52 7.17
N MET A 21 -17.73 -2.59 6.27
CA MET A 21 -19.12 -2.25 5.90
C MET A 21 -19.76 -3.23 4.91
N ALA A 22 -19.09 -4.31 4.51
CA ALA A 22 -19.62 -5.26 3.54
C ALA A 22 -20.83 -6.08 4.06
N GLY A 23 -21.02 -6.16 5.38
CA GLY A 23 -22.29 -6.60 6.01
C GLY A 23 -22.83 -7.97 5.56
N GLY A 24 -21.97 -8.88 5.08
CA GLY A 24 -22.37 -10.20 4.58
C GLY A 24 -22.67 -10.28 3.07
N ASN A 25 -22.61 -9.16 2.33
CA ASN A 25 -22.72 -9.20 0.87
C ASN A 25 -21.39 -9.66 0.25
N ALA A 26 -21.36 -10.89 -0.27
CA ALA A 26 -20.15 -11.54 -0.78
C ALA A 26 -19.37 -10.69 -1.80
N GLU A 27 -20.06 -9.94 -2.65
CA GLU A 27 -19.43 -9.07 -3.65
C GLU A 27 -18.67 -7.90 -3.02
N ARG A 28 -19.22 -7.31 -1.94
CA ARG A 28 -18.56 -6.24 -1.19
C ARG A 28 -17.42 -6.76 -0.31
N VAL A 29 -17.56 -7.98 0.21
CA VAL A 29 -16.47 -8.65 0.95
C VAL A 29 -15.29 -8.90 0.02
N GLN A 30 -15.56 -9.38 -1.20
CA GLN A 30 -14.53 -9.62 -2.21
C GLN A 30 -13.83 -8.31 -2.60
N LYS A 31 -14.59 -7.25 -2.92
CA LYS A 31 -14.03 -5.92 -3.21
C LYS A 31 -13.20 -5.34 -2.06
N GLY A 32 -13.66 -5.49 -0.82
CA GLY A 32 -12.93 -5.04 0.37
C GLY A 32 -11.61 -5.78 0.55
N LYS A 33 -11.62 -7.11 0.39
CA LYS A 33 -10.41 -7.94 0.40
C LYS A 33 -9.44 -7.54 -0.71
N ASP A 34 -9.93 -7.38 -1.95
CA ASP A 34 -9.10 -6.92 -3.07
C ASP A 34 -8.45 -5.58 -2.74
N THR A 35 -9.21 -4.62 -2.22
CA THR A 35 -8.69 -3.30 -1.85
C THR A 35 -7.61 -3.39 -0.78
N LEU A 36 -7.79 -4.25 0.23
CA LEU A 36 -6.78 -4.53 1.26
C LEU A 36 -5.51 -5.19 0.67
N VAL A 37 -5.66 -6.14 -0.26
CA VAL A 37 -4.53 -6.78 -0.94
C VAL A 37 -3.76 -5.77 -1.79
N TRP A 38 -4.46 -4.92 -2.55
CA TRP A 38 -3.85 -3.84 -3.32
C TRP A 38 -3.16 -2.80 -2.44
N ALA A 39 -3.75 -2.45 -1.29
CA ALA A 39 -3.13 -1.55 -0.33
C ALA A 39 -1.85 -2.16 0.30
N ALA A 40 -1.87 -3.46 0.64
CA ALA A 40 -0.70 -4.17 1.13
C ALA A 40 0.41 -4.27 0.07
N LEU A 41 0.06 -4.60 -1.17
CA LEU A 41 0.99 -4.59 -2.30
C LEU A 41 1.61 -3.21 -2.53
N GLY A 42 0.81 -2.14 -2.45
CA GLY A 42 1.30 -0.77 -2.54
C GLY A 42 2.34 -0.45 -1.46
N LEU A 43 2.11 -0.91 -0.23
CA LEU A 43 3.05 -0.72 0.88
C LEU A 43 4.38 -1.46 0.65
N VAL A 44 4.31 -2.70 0.17
CA VAL A 44 5.48 -3.52 -0.19
C VAL A 44 6.26 -2.86 -1.33
N ILE A 45 5.58 -2.31 -2.34
CA ILE A 45 6.21 -1.60 -3.46
C ILE A 45 6.92 -0.34 -2.97
N ILE A 46 6.34 0.43 -2.05
CA ILE A 46 6.99 1.63 -1.49
C ILE A 46 8.28 1.25 -0.76
N PHE A 47 8.23 0.21 0.08
CA PHE A 47 9.43 -0.32 0.75
C PHE A 47 10.49 -0.81 -0.24
N SER A 48 10.07 -1.57 -1.25
CA SER A 48 10.96 -2.13 -2.27
C SER A 48 11.57 -1.03 -3.15
N SER A 49 10.79 -0.01 -3.50
CA SER A 49 11.24 1.15 -4.27
C SER A 49 12.29 1.93 -3.51
N TYR A 50 12.13 2.12 -2.19
CA TYR A 50 13.16 2.78 -1.38
C TYR A 50 14.45 1.96 -1.30
N ALA A 51 14.34 0.63 -1.17
CA ALA A 51 15.49 -0.26 -1.20
C ALA A 51 16.21 -0.22 -2.55
N LEU A 52 15.46 -0.23 -3.66
CA LEU A 52 16.01 -0.14 -5.02
C LEU A 52 16.65 1.21 -5.29
N VAL A 53 16.03 2.33 -4.91
CA VAL A 53 16.61 3.67 -5.09
C VAL A 53 17.91 3.80 -4.30
N ARG A 54 17.96 3.33 -3.05
CA ARG A 54 19.22 3.29 -2.28
C ARG A 54 20.25 2.36 -2.90
N PHE A 55 19.84 1.20 -3.40
CA PHE A 55 20.73 0.25 -4.05
C PHE A 55 21.34 0.85 -5.31
N VAL A 56 20.53 1.50 -6.15
CA VAL A 56 20.98 2.22 -7.34
C VAL A 56 21.90 3.36 -6.94
N LEU A 57 21.50 4.27 -6.04
CA LEU A 57 22.33 5.38 -5.57
C LEU A 57 23.70 4.94 -5.03
N LYS A 58 23.74 3.81 -4.32
CA LYS A 58 24.98 3.20 -3.85
C LYS A 58 25.80 2.57 -4.99
N ALA A 59 25.13 1.96 -5.97
CA ALA A 59 25.79 1.37 -7.14
C ALA A 59 26.40 2.41 -8.09
N ILE A 60 25.81 3.62 -8.19
CA ILE A 60 26.38 4.76 -8.93
C ILE A 60 27.45 5.54 -8.14
N GLY A 61 27.81 5.10 -6.92
CA GLY A 61 28.93 5.68 -6.17
C GLY A 61 28.72 7.13 -5.73
N ALA A 62 27.47 7.56 -5.56
CA ALA A 62 27.14 8.88 -5.00
C ALA A 62 27.37 8.85 -3.48
N GLU A 63 28.63 8.85 -3.08
CA GLU A 63 29.14 9.34 -1.79
C GLU A 63 29.87 10.67 -2.02
#